data_AF-A0AA39JZA6-F1
#
_entry.id   AF-A0AA39JZA6-F1
#
_cell.length_a   1.000
_cell.length_b   1.000
_cell.length_c   1.000
_cell.angle_alpha   90.00
_cell.angle_beta   90.00
_cell.angle_gamma   90.00
#
_symmetry.space_group_name_H-M   'P 1'
#
loop_
_entity.id
_entity.type
_entity.pdbx_description
1 polymer ?
#
loop_
_entity_poly.entity_id
_entity_poly.type
_entity_poly.pdbx_seq_one_letter_code
_entity_poly.pdbx_strand_id
1 'polypeptide(L)'
;MSAGTAPTIPTEFQQYNSYVEDPKWQRRFTAIWASCVGAAILYSLPYLVRSIRNRRTWLWFQGVSEDFSAKGIYVPLQQATPRRSIPAKKHLECIFGTIGSVTLWTPPFLALNVGQIFVILAYLAIVLVCIIVDAQLKDNPNRAGFLALAQLPVVFLFATKNSLLSLLLGPGHGYEKLNYVHRWSGRFMFLGAVVHGSLWIRNHLEWNLTILGEQKETSGIAALGVLCVIVLTSVRPARRVCYEIFFVVHVLGFVAFFITICYHTTYASPWIFPPLAFYGLDMLMRLFRYRIKDATVTAVDNQMTIIRIPDCDFGWEAGQHICLRVFFSGRVFESHPLTILSAPSRVSCISSPGIILGARVSGDWTRALNVFTANESAENKTKCLEHEDKAGTTGADVPVQVMLDGPYGGCSIDLGQYESVLLFAGGSGATFTIGLLDDIVGKCVKLGRPRGERTKRIEFVWCIRSFGSIDWFAPMLMDITNVAGRPGSTLDVHVSIYVTCLCNPDAVPSIPNSDVIFERPGFGKVLGDLVTPPPPDDEEEKKLSWVGLGGGVGVCVCGPESLIREASNAVARLGMTRSGELGGVGLHTELFSM
;
A
#
# COMPACT_ATOMS: atom_id res chain seq x y z
N MET A 1 -27.25 65.52 -16.99
CA MET A 1 -27.87 64.66 -15.95
C MET A 1 -27.03 63.40 -15.84
N SER A 2 -26.10 63.36 -14.88
CA SER A 2 -25.33 62.15 -14.56
C SER A 2 -26.21 61.30 -13.64
N ALA A 3 -26.59 60.10 -14.10
CA ALA A 3 -27.30 59.14 -13.29
C ALA A 3 -26.40 58.72 -12.12
N GLY A 4 -26.79 59.10 -10.91
CA GLY A 4 -26.03 58.86 -9.70
C GLY A 4 -25.86 57.36 -9.44
N THR A 5 -24.62 56.96 -9.17
CA THR A 5 -24.29 55.66 -8.58
C THR A 5 -25.12 55.43 -7.31
N ALA A 6 -25.76 54.27 -7.20
CA ALA A 6 -26.53 53.91 -6.02
C ALA A 6 -25.65 53.99 -4.75
N PRO A 7 -26.17 54.52 -3.63
CA PRO A 7 -25.40 54.61 -2.38
C PRO A 7 -25.02 53.22 -1.90
N THR A 8 -23.73 52.99 -1.66
CA THR A 8 -23.23 51.74 -1.06
C THR A 8 -23.35 51.84 0.46
N ILE A 9 -24.04 50.88 1.08
CA ILE A 9 -24.17 50.77 2.53
C ILE A 9 -22.76 50.70 3.14
N PRO A 10 -22.42 51.55 4.14
CA PRO A 10 -21.13 51.47 4.83
C PRO A 10 -20.86 50.06 5.34
N THR A 11 -19.60 49.61 5.29
CA THR A 11 -19.21 48.23 5.60
C THR A 11 -19.64 47.76 6.99
N GLU A 12 -19.79 48.68 7.95
CA GLU A 12 -20.27 48.43 9.31
C GLU A 12 -21.77 48.06 9.41
N PHE A 13 -22.58 48.38 8.40
CA PHE A 13 -24.01 48.08 8.36
C PHE A 13 -24.38 46.97 7.36
N GLN A 14 -23.39 46.37 6.69
CA GLN A 14 -23.63 45.28 5.75
C GLN A 14 -23.88 43.96 6.50
N GLN A 15 -25.06 43.36 6.30
CA GLN A 15 -25.39 42.05 6.85
C GLN A 15 -24.53 40.96 6.21
N TYR A 16 -23.98 40.04 7.03
CA TYR A 16 -23.15 38.95 6.55
C TYR A 16 -23.92 38.03 5.59
N ASN A 17 -23.55 38.00 4.32
CA ASN A 17 -24.15 37.12 3.33
C ASN A 17 -23.32 35.84 3.19
N SER A 18 -23.77 34.78 3.86
CA SER A 18 -23.10 33.47 3.83
C SER A 18 -22.93 32.91 2.42
N TYR A 19 -23.86 33.18 1.50
CA TYR A 19 -23.80 32.66 0.14
C TYR A 19 -22.78 33.37 -0.76
N VAL A 20 -22.26 34.52 -0.33
CA VAL A 20 -21.22 35.26 -1.06
C VAL A 20 -19.86 35.10 -0.39
N GLU A 21 -19.81 35.19 0.93
CA GLU A 21 -18.56 35.11 1.68
C GLU A 21 -18.09 33.66 1.88
N ASP A 22 -18.98 32.71 2.18
CA ASP A 22 -18.57 31.34 2.51
C ASP A 22 -17.96 30.57 1.33
N PRO A 23 -18.44 30.74 0.08
CA PRO A 23 -17.76 30.17 -1.08
C PRO A 23 -16.34 30.71 -1.30
N LYS A 24 -15.98 31.90 -0.79
CA LYS A 24 -14.59 32.37 -0.82
C LYS A 24 -13.70 31.52 0.09
N TRP A 25 -14.22 31.14 1.26
CA TRP A 25 -13.49 30.28 2.21
C TRP A 25 -13.37 28.84 1.72
N GLN A 26 -14.37 28.29 1.04
CA GLN A 26 -14.23 27.00 0.36
C GLN A 26 -13.10 27.01 -0.69
N ARG A 27 -13.01 28.10 -1.47
CA ARG A 27 -11.94 28.31 -2.46
C ARG A 27 -10.57 28.48 -1.80
N ARG A 28 -10.48 29.22 -0.70
CA ARG A 28 -9.24 29.36 0.10
C ARG A 28 -8.77 28.02 0.64
N PHE A 29 -9.66 27.27 1.31
CA PHE A 29 -9.39 25.92 1.78
C PHE A 29 -8.86 25.03 0.65
N THR A 30 -9.52 25.10 -0.50
CA THR A 30 -9.16 24.31 -1.67
C THR A 30 -7.81 24.68 -2.26
N ALA A 31 -7.52 25.97 -2.37
CA ALA A 31 -6.22 26.45 -2.80
C ALA A 31 -5.11 26.01 -1.83
N ILE A 32 -5.35 26.02 -0.52
CA ILE A 32 -4.37 25.59 0.49
C ILE A 32 -4.02 24.11 0.32
N TRP A 33 -5.01 23.21 0.35
CA TRP A 33 -4.70 21.78 0.26
C TRP A 33 -4.15 21.40 -1.12
N ALA A 34 -4.65 22.03 -2.19
CA ALA A 34 -4.12 21.81 -3.55
C ALA A 34 -2.67 22.28 -3.67
N SER A 35 -2.30 23.39 -3.03
CA SER A 35 -0.92 23.88 -2.99
C SER A 35 0.00 22.92 -2.22
N CYS A 36 -0.47 22.36 -1.10
CA CYS A 36 0.28 21.34 -0.36
C CYS A 36 0.51 20.07 -1.20
N VAL A 37 -0.51 19.62 -1.93
CA VAL A 37 -0.39 18.49 -2.86
C VAL A 37 0.58 18.83 -4.00
N GLY A 38 0.47 20.01 -4.59
CA GLY A 38 1.38 20.50 -5.64
C GLY A 38 2.83 20.55 -5.15
N ALA A 39 3.08 21.04 -3.94
CA ALA A 39 4.40 21.06 -3.32
C ALA A 39 4.95 19.65 -3.09
N ALA A 40 4.12 18.70 -2.65
CA ALA A 40 4.51 17.30 -2.49
C ALA A 40 4.90 16.65 -3.84
N ILE A 41 4.17 16.96 -4.91
CA ILE A 41 4.48 16.49 -6.27
C ILE A 41 5.79 17.12 -6.78
N LEU A 42 6.02 18.40 -6.52
CA LEU A 42 7.29 19.06 -6.88
C LEU A 42 8.46 18.46 -6.13
N TYR A 43 8.27 18.10 -4.86
CA TYR A 43 9.28 17.41 -4.05
C TYR A 43 9.57 16.00 -4.59
N SER A 44 8.57 15.27 -5.07
CA SER A 44 8.75 13.94 -5.68
C SER A 44 9.23 13.98 -7.14
N LEU A 45 9.35 15.17 -7.75
CA LEU A 45 9.69 15.33 -9.17
C LEU A 45 10.98 14.62 -9.61
N PRO A 46 12.10 14.66 -8.86
CA PRO A 46 13.31 13.92 -9.24
C PRO A 46 13.09 12.41 -9.35
N TYR A 47 12.24 11.86 -8.47
CA TYR A 47 11.85 10.44 -8.52
C TYR A 47 10.96 10.16 -9.72
N LEU A 48 9.98 11.02 -9.98
CA LEU A 48 9.10 10.88 -11.15
C LEU A 48 9.90 10.90 -12.45
N VAL A 49 10.86 11.82 -12.60
CA VAL A 49 11.75 11.90 -13.76
C VAL A 49 12.59 10.62 -13.90
N ARG A 50 13.15 10.10 -12.81
CA ARG A 50 13.90 8.83 -12.82
C ARG A 50 13.00 7.65 -13.21
N SER A 51 11.75 7.63 -12.73
CA SER A 51 10.74 6.62 -13.02
C SER A 51 10.37 6.61 -14.50
N ILE A 52 10.09 7.79 -15.08
CA ILE A 52 9.79 7.97 -16.50
C ILE A 52 10.96 7.52 -17.36
N ARG A 53 12.18 7.95 -17.02
CA ARG A 53 13.40 7.56 -17.76
C ARG A 53 13.62 6.06 -17.75
N ASN A 54 13.27 5.39 -16.66
CA ASN A 54 13.39 3.94 -16.52
C ASN A 54 12.19 3.17 -17.09
N ARG A 55 11.28 3.84 -17.83
CA ARG A 55 10.02 3.30 -18.37
C ARG A 55 9.07 2.68 -17.33
N ARG A 56 9.28 2.96 -16.04
CA ARG A 56 8.45 2.44 -14.94
C ARG A 56 7.04 3.01 -14.96
N THR A 57 6.89 4.28 -15.32
CA THR A 57 5.57 4.93 -15.44
C THR A 57 4.73 4.36 -16.58
N TRP A 58 5.35 3.80 -17.62
CA TRP A 58 4.62 3.17 -18.73
C TRP A 58 4.00 1.82 -18.32
N LEU A 59 4.66 1.07 -17.42
CA LEU A 59 4.11 -0.15 -16.82
C LEU A 59 2.82 0.14 -16.03
N TRP A 60 2.74 1.32 -15.40
CA TRP A 60 1.53 1.75 -14.68
C TRP A 60 0.32 1.91 -15.61
N PHE A 61 0.50 2.36 -16.85
CA PHE A 61 -0.60 2.48 -17.80
C PHE A 61 -0.99 1.15 -18.46
N GLN A 62 -0.02 0.29 -18.75
CA GLN A 62 -0.27 -0.95 -19.52
C GLN A 62 -0.79 -2.11 -18.68
N GLY A 63 -0.53 -2.11 -17.36
CA GLY A 63 -0.88 -3.24 -16.48
C GLY A 63 -0.08 -4.50 -16.81
N VAL A 64 -0.53 -5.65 -16.29
CA VAL A 64 0.07 -6.97 -16.59
C VAL A 64 -0.08 -7.29 -18.08
N SER A 65 1.00 -7.75 -18.72
CA SER A 65 1.07 -8.01 -20.15
C SER A 65 1.94 -9.21 -20.47
N GLU A 66 1.73 -9.79 -21.65
CA GLU A 66 2.44 -10.96 -22.18
C GLU A 66 3.40 -10.51 -23.27
N ASP A 67 4.54 -11.18 -23.38
CA ASP A 67 5.46 -10.95 -24.49
C ASP A 67 5.17 -11.92 -25.63
N PHE A 68 4.28 -11.50 -26.53
CA PHE A 68 3.94 -12.25 -27.75
C PHE A 68 5.13 -12.43 -28.71
N SER A 69 6.27 -11.74 -28.49
CA SER A 69 7.38 -11.80 -29.43
C SER A 69 8.31 -12.99 -29.23
N ALA A 70 8.24 -13.74 -28.13
CA ALA A 70 9.21 -14.79 -27.75
C ALA A 70 10.69 -14.34 -27.88
N LYS A 71 10.96 -13.03 -27.98
CA LYS A 71 12.30 -12.45 -28.08
C LYS A 71 12.74 -12.04 -26.69
N GLY A 72 12.96 -13.06 -25.86
CA GLY A 72 13.77 -12.98 -24.65
C GLY A 72 15.26 -12.72 -24.95
N ILE A 73 15.58 -11.96 -26.01
CA ILE A 73 16.95 -11.59 -26.33
C ILE A 73 17.33 -10.46 -25.39
N TYR A 74 17.99 -10.84 -24.30
CA TYR A 74 18.89 -9.95 -23.59
C TYR A 74 19.95 -9.47 -24.59
N VAL A 75 19.86 -8.21 -25.00
CA VAL A 75 20.99 -7.51 -25.60
C VAL A 75 21.78 -6.95 -24.41
N PRO A 76 22.98 -7.49 -24.08
CA PRO A 76 23.82 -6.89 -23.08
C PRO A 76 24.06 -5.43 -23.47
N LEU A 77 23.67 -4.50 -22.59
CA LEU A 77 24.20 -3.16 -22.64
C LEU A 77 25.71 -3.30 -22.46
N GLN A 78 26.44 -3.01 -23.53
CA GLN A 78 27.89 -2.83 -23.56
C GLN A 78 28.31 -2.17 -22.25
N GLN A 79 29.16 -2.86 -21.47
CA GLN A 79 29.55 -2.51 -20.09
C GLN A 79 29.50 -0.99 -19.89
N ALA A 80 28.43 -0.54 -19.23
CA ALA A 80 28.34 0.87 -18.87
C ALA A 80 29.55 1.12 -17.98
N THR A 81 30.44 2.02 -18.43
CA THR A 81 31.55 2.50 -17.62
C THR A 81 31.00 2.85 -16.24
N PRO A 82 31.60 2.36 -15.14
CA PRO A 82 31.09 2.59 -13.80
C PRO A 82 30.92 4.10 -13.64
N ARG A 83 29.67 4.56 -13.56
CA ARG A 83 29.39 5.97 -13.35
C ARG A 83 30.03 6.33 -12.02
N ARG A 84 31.04 7.19 -12.09
CA ARG A 84 31.61 7.89 -10.94
C ARG A 84 30.43 8.39 -10.11
N SER A 85 30.27 7.84 -8.90
CA SER A 85 29.30 8.35 -7.95
C SER A 85 29.64 9.82 -7.72
N ILE A 86 28.73 10.70 -8.12
CA ILE A 86 28.81 12.09 -7.71
C ILE A 86 28.71 12.05 -6.19
N PRO A 87 29.66 12.61 -5.41
CA PRO A 87 29.54 12.65 -3.96
C PRO A 87 28.29 13.47 -3.64
N ALA A 88 27.21 12.76 -3.31
CA ALA A 88 25.96 13.38 -2.90
C ALA A 88 26.24 14.19 -1.63
N LYS A 89 25.65 15.38 -1.57
CA LYS A 89 25.84 16.36 -0.49
C LYS A 89 25.39 15.75 0.84
N LYS A 90 26.31 15.08 1.56
CA LYS A 90 26.12 14.41 2.86
C LYS A 90 25.36 15.25 3.89
N HIS A 91 25.44 16.58 3.82
CA HIS A 91 24.76 17.49 4.74
C HIS A 91 23.24 17.56 4.55
N LEU A 92 22.73 17.52 3.32
CA LEU A 92 21.27 17.59 3.08
C LEU A 92 20.61 16.25 3.40
N GLU A 93 21.22 15.14 3.02
CA GLU A 93 20.71 13.79 3.31
C GLU A 93 20.67 13.51 4.82
N CYS A 94 21.61 14.04 5.61
CA CYS A 94 21.62 13.93 7.07
C CYS A 94 20.46 14.73 7.73
N ILE A 95 20.15 15.93 7.23
CA ILE A 95 19.01 16.74 7.73
C ILE A 95 17.67 16.10 7.34
N PHE A 96 17.55 15.56 6.13
CA PHE A 96 16.34 14.83 5.72
C PHE A 96 16.19 13.48 6.45
N GLY A 97 17.30 12.79 6.76
CA GLY A 97 17.30 11.58 7.60
C GLY A 97 16.89 11.84 9.05
N THR A 98 17.22 13.03 9.58
CA THR A 98 16.85 13.49 10.93
C THR A 98 15.33 13.62 11.09
N ILE A 99 14.66 14.25 10.14
CA ILE A 99 13.19 14.36 10.13
C ILE A 99 12.56 12.99 9.84
N GLY A 100 13.14 12.21 8.93
CA GLY A 100 12.69 10.86 8.59
C GLY A 100 12.59 9.93 9.80
N SER A 101 13.65 9.81 10.61
CA SER A 101 13.71 8.87 11.73
C SER A 101 12.64 9.11 12.81
N VAL A 102 12.37 10.37 13.17
CA VAL A 102 11.33 10.73 14.16
C VAL A 102 9.94 10.50 13.60
N THR A 103 9.72 10.80 12.31
CA THR A 103 8.40 10.61 11.68
C THR A 103 7.99 9.15 11.56
N LEU A 104 8.93 8.21 11.63
CA LEU A 104 8.69 6.76 11.61
C LEU A 104 8.22 6.20 12.96
N TRP A 105 8.38 6.94 14.06
CA TRP A 105 7.94 6.46 15.37
C TRP A 105 6.41 6.28 15.40
N THR A 106 5.95 5.16 15.95
CA THR A 106 4.52 4.85 16.07
C THR A 106 4.15 4.72 17.55
N PRO A 107 3.36 5.67 18.10
CA PRO A 107 2.93 5.61 19.50
C PRO A 107 2.05 4.39 19.79
N PRO A 108 2.02 3.89 21.03
CA PRO A 108 1.18 2.76 21.41
C PRO A 108 -0.31 3.13 21.19
N PHE A 109 -1.13 2.13 20.83
CA PHE A 109 -2.57 2.22 20.56
C PHE A 109 -3.00 3.03 19.31
N LEU A 110 -2.13 3.85 18.74
CA LEU A 110 -2.37 4.57 17.50
C LEU A 110 -1.76 3.79 16.33
N ALA A 111 -2.56 3.51 15.30
CA ALA A 111 -2.12 2.86 14.06
C ALA A 111 -1.48 3.86 13.06
N LEU A 112 -1.01 5.01 13.56
CA LEU A 112 -0.50 6.12 12.76
C LEU A 112 0.87 6.53 13.28
N ASN A 113 1.80 6.79 12.37
CA ASN A 113 3.13 7.27 12.73
C ASN A 113 3.10 8.78 13.03
N VAL A 114 4.09 9.29 13.75
CA VAL A 114 4.19 10.73 14.10
C VAL A 114 4.06 11.63 12.88
N GLY A 115 4.68 11.26 11.75
CA GLY A 115 4.55 12.03 10.50
C GLY A 115 3.11 12.09 9.99
N GLN A 116 2.37 10.98 10.04
CA GLN A 116 0.96 10.95 9.64
C GLN A 116 0.08 11.75 10.60
N ILE A 117 0.35 11.66 11.91
CA ILE A 117 -0.36 12.43 12.94
C ILE A 117 -0.18 13.93 12.68
N PHE A 118 1.05 14.37 12.41
CA PHE A 118 1.34 15.76 12.10
C PHE A 118 0.56 16.25 10.88
N VAL A 119 0.54 15.47 9.78
CA VAL A 119 -0.24 15.81 8.57
C VAL A 119 -1.73 15.91 8.88
N ILE A 120 -2.30 14.98 9.66
CA ILE A 120 -3.71 15.00 10.04
C ILE A 120 -4.04 16.21 10.91
N LEU A 121 -3.20 16.53 11.90
CA LEU A 121 -3.40 17.67 12.79
C LEU A 121 -3.28 19.00 12.06
N ALA A 122 -2.30 19.12 11.15
CA ALA A 122 -2.17 20.29 10.29
C ALA A 122 -3.41 20.47 9.39
N TYR A 123 -3.88 19.38 8.77
CA TYR A 123 -5.11 19.41 7.96
C TYR A 123 -6.34 19.80 8.81
N LEU A 124 -6.49 19.23 10.00
CA LEU A 124 -7.56 19.58 10.93
C LEU A 124 -7.50 21.05 11.34
N ALA A 125 -6.31 21.57 11.65
CA ALA A 125 -6.13 22.97 11.99
C ALA A 125 -6.56 23.88 10.83
N ILE A 126 -6.20 23.56 9.59
CA ILE A 126 -6.64 24.30 8.39
C ILE A 126 -8.17 24.28 8.27
N VAL A 127 -8.80 23.12 8.44
CA VAL A 127 -10.27 22.99 8.41
C VAL A 127 -10.92 23.85 9.49
N LEU A 128 -10.45 23.76 10.74
CA LEU A 128 -10.99 24.53 11.87
C LEU A 128 -10.80 26.04 11.68
N VAL A 129 -9.63 26.48 11.23
CA VAL A 129 -9.36 27.89 10.91
C VAL A 129 -10.35 28.38 9.86
N CYS A 130 -10.56 27.63 8.78
CA CYS A 130 -11.51 28.02 7.73
C CYS A 130 -12.97 28.02 8.19
N ILE A 131 -13.31 27.26 9.24
CA ILE A 131 -14.66 27.22 9.83
C ILE A 131 -14.87 28.37 10.83
N ILE A 132 -13.86 28.72 11.63
CA ILE A 132 -14.04 29.60 12.80
C ILE A 132 -13.65 31.05 12.50
N VAL A 133 -12.64 31.29 11.68
CA VAL A 133 -12.14 32.66 11.43
C VAL A 133 -13.19 33.47 10.67
N ASP A 134 -13.41 34.70 11.15
CA ASP A 134 -14.36 35.68 10.60
C ASP A 134 -15.79 35.13 10.46
N ALA A 135 -16.18 34.17 11.31
CA ALA A 135 -17.52 33.59 11.31
C ALA A 135 -18.05 33.41 12.74
N GLN A 136 -19.11 34.14 13.07
CA GLN A 136 -19.91 33.87 14.26
C GLN A 136 -20.78 32.63 13.99
N LEU A 137 -20.28 31.44 14.36
CA LEU A 137 -20.91 30.16 14.00
C LEU A 137 -22.38 30.03 14.44
N LYS A 138 -22.75 30.66 15.56
CA LYS A 138 -24.14 30.64 16.05
C LYS A 138 -25.09 31.29 15.03
N ASP A 139 -24.68 32.43 14.48
CA ASP A 139 -25.50 33.23 13.56
C ASP A 139 -25.30 32.80 12.10
N ASN A 140 -24.13 32.24 11.77
CA ASN A 140 -23.84 31.65 10.46
C ASN A 140 -23.57 30.14 10.55
N PRO A 141 -24.61 29.30 10.59
CA PRO A 141 -24.46 27.84 10.57
C PRO A 141 -23.95 27.31 9.22
N ASN A 142 -24.08 28.09 8.13
CA ASN A 142 -23.77 27.63 6.77
C ASN A 142 -22.27 27.41 6.54
N ARG A 143 -21.41 28.20 7.20
CA ARG A 143 -19.95 28.12 7.08
C ARG A 143 -19.42 26.69 7.23
N ALA A 144 -19.86 25.96 8.26
CA ALA A 144 -19.45 24.59 8.51
C ALA A 144 -19.92 23.62 7.41
N GLY A 145 -21.11 23.84 6.84
CA GLY A 145 -21.67 23.04 5.74
C GLY A 145 -20.92 23.27 4.43
N PHE A 146 -20.62 24.52 4.10
CA PHE A 146 -19.77 24.86 2.96
C PHE A 146 -18.38 24.22 3.08
N LEU A 147 -17.74 24.27 4.25
CA LEU A 147 -16.44 23.61 4.44
C LEU A 147 -16.54 22.08 4.46
N ALA A 148 -17.67 21.48 4.84
CA ALA A 148 -17.90 20.05 4.65
C ALA A 148 -17.92 19.68 3.15
N LEU A 149 -18.63 20.45 2.31
CA LEU A 149 -18.64 20.23 0.84
C LEU A 149 -17.25 20.34 0.21
N ALA A 150 -16.46 21.34 0.63
CA ALA A 150 -15.13 21.59 0.07
C ALA A 150 -14.12 20.44 0.34
N GLN A 151 -14.42 19.54 1.28
CA GLN A 151 -13.59 18.38 1.58
C GLN A 151 -13.87 17.17 0.67
N LEU A 152 -14.99 17.16 -0.07
CA LEU A 152 -15.35 16.05 -0.97
C LEU A 152 -14.24 15.67 -1.97
N PRO A 153 -13.59 16.63 -2.68
CA PRO A 153 -12.47 16.30 -3.57
C PRO A 153 -11.32 15.58 -2.84
N VAL A 154 -10.99 16.00 -1.62
CA VAL A 154 -9.92 15.38 -0.81
C VAL A 154 -10.31 13.96 -0.43
N VAL A 155 -11.56 13.73 0.03
CA VAL A 155 -12.04 12.40 0.39
C VAL A 155 -11.87 11.42 -0.77
N PHE A 156 -12.19 11.81 -2.00
CA PHE A 156 -12.12 10.92 -3.17
C PHE A 156 -10.71 10.78 -3.75
N LEU A 157 -9.93 11.87 -3.81
CA LEU A 157 -8.55 11.84 -4.33
C LEU A 157 -7.67 10.81 -3.62
N PHE A 158 -7.88 10.65 -2.31
CA PHE A 158 -7.14 9.72 -1.45
C PHE A 158 -7.85 8.36 -1.27
N ALA A 159 -8.99 8.13 -1.93
CA ALA A 159 -9.74 6.87 -1.88
C ALA A 159 -9.44 5.93 -3.07
N THR A 160 -9.25 6.51 -4.26
CA THR A 160 -9.14 5.76 -5.52
C THR A 160 -7.87 4.93 -5.61
N LYS A 161 -7.95 3.69 -6.13
CA LYS A 161 -6.79 2.78 -6.22
C LYS A 161 -5.76 3.23 -7.24
N ASN A 162 -6.20 3.71 -8.39
CA ASN A 162 -5.34 4.28 -9.43
C ASN A 162 -5.26 5.82 -9.32
N SER A 163 -5.17 6.35 -8.10
CA SER A 163 -5.05 7.81 -7.90
C SER A 163 -3.84 8.34 -8.69
N LEU A 164 -4.07 9.37 -9.52
CA LEU A 164 -2.99 10.10 -10.20
C LEU A 164 -1.93 10.57 -9.21
N LEU A 165 -2.33 10.85 -7.98
CA LEU A 165 -1.42 11.26 -6.93
C LEU A 165 -0.40 10.15 -6.58
N SER A 166 -0.82 8.88 -6.59
CA SER A 166 0.09 7.76 -6.35
C SER A 166 1.16 7.66 -7.43
N LEU A 167 0.79 7.90 -8.70
CA LEU A 167 1.76 7.97 -9.81
C LEU A 167 2.74 9.14 -9.64
N LEU A 168 2.24 10.31 -9.26
CA LEU A 168 3.04 11.54 -9.14
C LEU A 168 3.98 11.54 -7.93
N LEU A 169 3.57 10.92 -6.83
CA LEU A 169 4.40 10.79 -5.62
C LEU A 169 5.49 9.73 -5.76
N GLY A 170 5.36 8.79 -6.71
CA GLY A 170 6.37 7.80 -7.03
C GLY A 170 6.13 6.41 -6.41
N PRO A 171 7.02 5.44 -6.70
CA PRO A 171 6.84 4.04 -6.28
C PRO A 171 6.79 3.89 -4.75
N GLY A 172 5.94 2.98 -4.28
CA GLY A 172 5.69 2.73 -2.86
C GLY A 172 4.80 3.73 -2.13
N HIS A 173 4.35 4.80 -2.80
CA HIS A 173 3.26 5.66 -2.34
C HIS A 173 1.91 5.21 -2.92
N GLY A 174 1.64 3.90 -2.81
CA GLY A 174 0.38 3.29 -3.24
C GLY A 174 -0.83 3.89 -2.50
N TYR A 175 -2.03 3.69 -3.07
CA TYR A 175 -3.28 4.15 -2.48
C TYR A 175 -3.45 3.72 -1.01
N GLU A 176 -2.94 2.55 -0.64
CA GLU A 176 -3.01 2.00 0.72
C GLU A 176 -2.28 2.87 1.76
N LYS A 177 -1.11 3.40 1.40
CA LYS A 177 -0.31 4.29 2.27
C LYS A 177 -0.94 5.66 2.40
N LEU A 178 -1.76 6.07 1.44
CA LEU A 178 -2.40 7.39 1.39
C LEU A 178 -3.85 7.37 1.92
N ASN A 179 -4.48 6.20 1.99
CA ASN A 179 -5.89 6.03 2.38
C ASN A 179 -6.20 6.54 3.80
N TYR A 180 -5.19 6.68 4.68
CA TYR A 180 -5.43 7.31 5.99
C TYR A 180 -5.97 8.74 5.86
N VAL A 181 -5.58 9.48 4.81
CA VAL A 181 -6.10 10.82 4.54
C VAL A 181 -7.59 10.77 4.20
N HIS A 182 -8.03 9.85 3.34
CA HIS A 182 -9.45 9.61 3.05
C HIS A 182 -10.26 9.36 4.33
N ARG A 183 -9.74 8.50 5.22
CA ARG A 183 -10.44 8.16 6.49
C ARG A 183 -10.57 9.38 7.41
N TRP A 184 -9.54 10.21 7.52
CA TRP A 184 -9.57 11.37 8.41
C TRP A 184 -10.30 12.56 7.81
N SER A 185 -10.12 12.85 6.52
CA SER A 185 -10.89 13.90 5.83
C SER A 185 -12.39 13.58 5.83
N GLY A 186 -12.78 12.32 5.68
CA GLY A 186 -14.19 11.90 5.81
C GLY A 186 -14.76 12.15 7.22
N ARG A 187 -13.97 11.95 8.27
CA ARG A 187 -14.38 12.25 9.67
C ARG A 187 -14.51 13.74 9.92
N PHE A 188 -13.60 14.55 9.36
CA PHE A 188 -13.65 16.00 9.51
C PHE A 188 -14.78 16.62 8.67
N MET A 189 -15.08 16.06 7.50
CA MET A 189 -16.29 16.38 6.73
C MET A 189 -17.55 16.07 7.54
N PHE A 190 -17.62 14.89 8.16
CA PHE A 190 -18.74 14.53 9.04
C PHE A 190 -18.88 15.48 10.22
N LEU A 191 -17.78 15.82 10.89
CA LEU A 191 -17.78 16.79 11.99
C LEU A 191 -18.33 18.15 11.54
N GLY A 192 -17.87 18.66 10.37
CA GLY A 192 -18.40 19.89 9.79
C GLY A 192 -19.89 19.82 9.48
N ALA A 193 -20.37 18.70 8.93
CA ALA A 193 -21.78 18.47 8.64
C ALA A 193 -22.65 18.40 9.91
N VAL A 194 -22.15 17.76 10.98
CA VAL A 194 -22.83 17.72 12.30
C VAL A 194 -22.89 19.10 12.94
N VAL A 195 -21.80 19.87 12.89
CA VAL A 195 -21.79 21.27 13.38
C VAL A 195 -22.80 22.11 12.60
N HIS A 196 -22.81 22.01 11.27
CA HIS A 196 -23.79 22.69 10.42
C HIS A 196 -25.23 22.32 10.79
N GLY A 197 -25.54 21.03 10.79
CA GLY A 197 -26.88 20.53 11.06
C GLY A 197 -27.36 20.86 12.48
N SER A 198 -26.50 20.73 13.49
CA SER A 198 -26.86 21.02 14.89
C SER A 198 -27.11 22.52 15.14
N LEU A 199 -26.28 23.40 14.59
CA LEU A 199 -26.48 24.85 14.70
C LEU A 199 -27.74 25.28 13.93
N TRP A 200 -27.99 24.67 12.77
CA TRP A 200 -29.19 24.93 12.00
C TRP A 200 -30.47 24.46 12.72
N ILE A 201 -30.47 23.26 13.32
CA ILE A 201 -31.58 22.75 14.13
C ILE A 201 -31.81 23.66 15.34
N ARG A 202 -30.74 24.08 16.03
CA ARG A 202 -30.84 25.02 17.15
C ARG A 202 -31.54 26.31 16.73
N ASN A 203 -31.15 26.88 15.60
CA ASN A 203 -31.73 28.10 15.06
C ASN A 203 -33.25 27.94 14.80
N HIS A 204 -33.67 26.78 14.28
CA HIS A 204 -35.10 26.48 14.10
C HIS A 204 -35.85 26.41 15.42
N LEU A 205 -35.25 25.80 16.44
CA LEU A 205 -35.83 25.73 17.77
C LEU A 205 -35.90 27.11 18.45
N GLU A 206 -34.88 27.94 18.28
CA GLU A 206 -34.78 29.28 18.89
C GLU A 206 -35.83 30.25 18.31
N TRP A 207 -36.08 30.16 17.00
CA TRP A 207 -37.08 30.99 16.30
C TRP A 207 -38.44 30.30 16.07
N ASN A 208 -38.64 29.12 16.66
CA ASN A 208 -39.87 28.32 16.55
C ASN A 208 -40.31 28.05 15.10
N LEU A 209 -39.33 27.76 14.23
CA LEU A 209 -39.51 27.42 12.83
C LEU A 209 -39.69 25.89 12.68
N THR A 210 -40.50 25.46 11.71
CA THR A 210 -40.68 24.05 11.40
C THR A 210 -39.40 23.45 10.82
N ILE A 211 -38.88 22.39 11.42
CA ILE A 211 -37.65 21.69 10.99
C ILE A 211 -37.86 20.90 9.69
N LEU A 212 -39.07 20.35 9.52
CA LEU A 212 -39.47 19.57 8.34
C LEU A 212 -40.59 20.33 7.64
N GLY A 213 -40.34 20.75 6.41
CA GLY A 213 -41.31 21.47 5.60
C GLY A 213 -40.71 21.86 4.26
N GLU A 214 -39.72 22.77 4.27
CA GLU A 214 -39.08 23.17 3.02
C GLU A 214 -38.24 22.03 2.43
N GLN A 215 -38.23 21.94 1.10
CA GLN A 215 -37.48 20.91 0.36
C GLN A 215 -36.00 20.93 0.73
N LYS A 216 -35.42 22.12 0.87
CA LYS A 216 -34.02 22.33 1.23
C LYS A 216 -33.69 21.70 2.60
N GLU A 217 -34.57 21.88 3.57
CA GLU A 217 -34.36 21.46 4.95
C GLU A 217 -34.53 19.94 5.07
N THR A 218 -35.60 19.43 4.47
CA THR A 218 -35.91 18.00 4.41
C THR A 218 -34.77 17.21 3.75
N SER A 219 -34.27 17.68 2.62
CA SER A 219 -33.12 17.07 1.94
C SER A 219 -31.81 17.23 2.71
N GLY A 220 -31.65 18.29 3.50
CA GLY A 220 -30.50 18.48 4.40
C GLY A 220 -30.46 17.47 5.54
N ILE A 221 -31.61 17.23 6.18
CA ILE A 221 -31.75 16.20 7.22
C ILE A 221 -31.54 14.80 6.62
N ALA A 222 -32.08 14.54 5.43
CA ALA A 222 -31.84 13.29 4.71
C ALA A 222 -30.35 13.10 4.39
N ALA A 223 -29.66 14.13 3.90
CA ALA A 223 -28.23 14.08 3.60
C ALA A 223 -27.38 13.80 4.86
N LEU A 224 -27.70 14.46 5.98
CA LEU A 224 -27.02 14.20 7.26
C LEU A 224 -27.29 12.77 7.75
N GLY A 225 -28.52 12.28 7.64
CA GLY A 225 -28.90 10.91 8.00
C GLY A 225 -28.13 9.86 7.19
N VAL A 226 -28.07 10.02 5.86
CA VAL A 226 -27.28 9.14 4.98
C VAL A 226 -25.80 9.20 5.35
N LEU A 227 -25.25 10.38 5.58
CA LEU A 227 -23.85 10.53 5.99
C LEU A 227 -23.55 9.86 7.33
N CYS A 228 -24.47 9.94 8.31
CA CYS A 228 -24.37 9.21 9.57
C CYS A 228 -24.27 7.69 9.34
N VAL A 229 -25.12 7.12 8.48
CA VAL A 229 -25.10 5.67 8.16
C VAL A 229 -23.76 5.28 7.53
N ILE A 230 -23.25 6.08 6.58
CA ILE A 230 -21.94 5.85 5.96
C ILE A 230 -20.84 5.83 7.03
N VAL A 231 -20.81 6.82 7.92
CA VAL A 231 -19.73 6.97 8.92
C VAL A 231 -19.80 5.88 9.98
N LEU A 232 -20.99 5.58 10.52
CA LEU A 232 -21.19 4.57 11.56
C LEU A 232 -20.82 3.16 11.06
N THR A 233 -21.18 2.81 9.84
CA THR A 233 -20.78 1.52 9.24
C THR A 233 -19.29 1.48 8.87
N SER A 234 -18.64 2.65 8.72
CA SER A 234 -17.21 2.77 8.37
C SER A 234 -16.25 2.70 9.56
N VAL A 235 -16.72 2.61 10.81
CA VAL A 235 -15.82 2.53 11.98
C VAL A 235 -15.08 1.18 12.03
N ARG A 236 -13.84 1.18 12.55
CA ARG A 236 -12.95 -0.01 12.54
C ARG A 236 -13.61 -1.27 13.14
N PRO A 237 -14.35 -1.20 14.27
CA PRO A 237 -15.06 -2.36 14.80
C PRO A 237 -16.10 -2.93 13.82
N ALA A 238 -16.97 -2.08 13.25
CA ALA A 238 -18.03 -2.52 12.34
C ALA A 238 -17.47 -3.21 11.09
N ARG A 239 -16.45 -2.61 10.47
CA ARG A 239 -15.81 -3.17 9.25
C ARG A 239 -15.10 -4.50 9.48
N ARG A 240 -14.61 -4.75 10.70
CA ARG A 240 -13.95 -6.02 11.07
C ARG A 240 -14.94 -7.15 11.25
N VAL A 241 -16.18 -6.85 11.64
CA VAL A 241 -17.23 -7.86 11.85
C VAL A 241 -17.87 -8.23 10.51
N CYS A 242 -18.27 -7.25 9.70
CA CYS A 242 -18.93 -7.47 8.41
C CYS A 242 -18.39 -6.51 7.33
N TYR A 243 -17.27 -6.86 6.68
CA TYR A 243 -16.68 -6.02 5.64
C TYR A 243 -17.59 -5.85 4.41
N GLU A 244 -18.24 -6.92 3.96
CA GLU A 244 -19.12 -6.90 2.78
C GLU A 244 -20.30 -5.93 2.94
N ILE A 245 -20.94 -5.95 4.11
CA ILE A 245 -22.05 -5.02 4.43
C ILE A 245 -21.53 -3.58 4.45
N PHE A 246 -20.39 -3.34 5.10
CA PHE A 246 -19.75 -2.03 5.08
C PHE A 246 -19.51 -1.56 3.65
N PHE A 247 -18.93 -2.40 2.79
CA PHE A 247 -18.59 -2.03 1.41
C PHE A 247 -19.84 -1.64 0.62
N VAL A 248 -20.89 -2.46 0.65
CA VAL A 248 -22.15 -2.20 -0.06
C VAL A 248 -22.83 -0.93 0.44
N VAL A 249 -22.96 -0.77 1.78
CA VAL A 249 -23.58 0.42 2.38
C VAL A 249 -22.78 1.68 2.06
N HIS A 250 -21.45 1.61 2.07
CA HIS A 250 -20.60 2.76 1.76
C HIS A 250 -20.73 3.19 0.30
N VAL A 251 -20.74 2.22 -0.64
CA VAL A 251 -20.87 2.48 -2.09
C VAL A 251 -22.26 3.03 -2.43
N LEU A 252 -23.33 2.38 -1.99
CA LEU A 252 -24.69 2.87 -2.27
C LEU A 252 -24.99 4.16 -1.49
N GLY A 253 -24.46 4.27 -0.28
CA GLY A 253 -24.60 5.43 0.59
C GLY A 253 -23.99 6.69 -0.02
N PHE A 254 -22.80 6.63 -0.63
CA PHE A 254 -22.22 7.84 -1.25
C PHE A 254 -23.07 8.34 -2.42
N VAL A 255 -23.66 7.43 -3.21
CA VAL A 255 -24.55 7.80 -4.33
C VAL A 255 -25.80 8.49 -3.78
N ALA A 256 -26.42 7.92 -2.75
CA ALA A 256 -27.57 8.53 -2.08
C ALA A 256 -27.21 9.89 -1.45
N PHE A 257 -26.02 10.02 -0.86
CA PHE A 257 -25.52 11.27 -0.30
C PHE A 257 -25.35 12.35 -1.37
N PHE A 258 -24.81 12.00 -2.54
CA PHE A 258 -24.64 12.96 -3.66
C PHE A 258 -25.98 13.43 -4.22
N ILE A 259 -26.97 12.55 -4.30
CA ILE A 259 -28.32 12.91 -4.74
C ILE A 259 -28.95 13.87 -3.72
N THR A 260 -28.96 13.49 -2.44
CA THR A 260 -29.58 14.29 -1.37
C THR A 260 -28.91 15.65 -1.20
N ILE A 261 -27.59 15.75 -1.32
CA ILE A 261 -26.88 17.03 -1.18
C ILE A 261 -27.12 17.98 -2.37
N CYS A 262 -27.29 17.45 -3.59
CA CYS A 262 -27.66 18.25 -4.76
C CYS A 262 -29.07 18.86 -4.63
N TYR A 263 -30.01 18.14 -4.02
CA TYR A 263 -31.33 18.69 -3.68
C TYR A 263 -31.28 19.67 -2.51
N HIS A 264 -30.36 19.49 -1.57
CA HIS A 264 -30.18 20.39 -0.44
C HIS A 264 -29.60 21.75 -0.84
N THR A 265 -28.64 21.80 -1.77
CA THR A 265 -27.99 23.07 -2.12
C THR A 265 -27.37 23.07 -3.53
N THR A 266 -27.67 24.12 -4.29
CA THR A 266 -27.07 24.36 -5.62
C THR A 266 -25.58 24.65 -5.53
N TYR A 267 -25.10 25.13 -4.38
CA TYR A 267 -23.68 25.41 -4.12
C TYR A 267 -22.83 24.13 -3.96
N ALA A 268 -23.45 22.94 -3.92
CA ALA A 268 -22.73 21.68 -3.93
C ALA A 268 -22.09 21.37 -5.29
N SER A 269 -22.68 21.86 -6.39
CA SER A 269 -22.33 21.45 -7.76
C SER A 269 -20.81 21.52 -8.07
N PRO A 270 -20.07 22.61 -7.78
CA PRO A 270 -18.62 22.67 -8.04
C PRO A 270 -17.80 21.63 -7.28
N TRP A 271 -18.31 21.12 -6.15
CA TRP A 271 -17.63 20.18 -5.26
C TRP A 271 -17.98 18.72 -5.54
N ILE A 272 -19.01 18.46 -6.36
CA ILE A 272 -19.44 17.12 -6.78
C ILE A 272 -18.67 16.63 -8.00
N PHE A 273 -18.35 17.52 -8.95
CA PHE A 273 -17.65 17.13 -10.18
C PHE A 273 -16.24 16.56 -9.95
N PRO A 274 -15.38 17.12 -9.09
CA PRO A 274 -14.03 16.56 -8.88
C PRO A 274 -14.03 15.12 -8.33
N PRO A 275 -14.83 14.78 -7.29
CA PRO A 275 -15.04 13.38 -6.87
C PRO A 275 -15.44 12.44 -8.01
N LEU A 276 -16.43 12.85 -8.82
CA LEU A 276 -16.90 12.05 -9.96
C LEU A 276 -15.80 11.87 -11.01
N ALA A 277 -15.01 12.91 -11.28
CA ALA A 277 -13.88 12.84 -12.19
C ALA A 277 -12.79 11.89 -11.69
N PHE A 278 -12.42 11.97 -10.40
CA PHE A 278 -11.41 11.08 -9.80
C PHE A 278 -11.87 9.62 -9.80
N TYR A 279 -13.12 9.37 -9.40
CA TYR A 279 -13.68 8.01 -9.38
C TYR A 279 -13.87 7.46 -10.80
N GLY A 280 -14.40 8.27 -11.72
CA GLY A 280 -14.60 7.88 -13.11
C GLY A 280 -13.28 7.56 -13.82
N LEU A 281 -12.24 8.36 -13.58
CA LEU A 281 -10.90 8.10 -14.09
C LEU A 281 -10.33 6.79 -13.52
N ASP A 282 -10.48 6.53 -12.21
CA ASP A 282 -10.07 5.26 -11.59
C ASP A 282 -10.78 4.06 -12.24
N MET A 283 -12.10 4.15 -12.46
CA MET A 283 -12.87 3.09 -13.12
C MET A 283 -12.41 2.86 -14.57
N LEU A 284 -12.18 3.95 -15.32
CA LEU A 284 -11.70 3.87 -16.70
C LEU A 284 -10.32 3.21 -16.78
N MET A 285 -9.40 3.56 -15.87
CA MET A 285 -8.06 2.96 -15.83
C MET A 285 -8.11 1.48 -15.46
N ARG A 286 -8.99 1.08 -14.53
CA ARG A 286 -9.20 -0.34 -14.21
C ARG A 286 -9.75 -1.11 -15.40
N LEU A 287 -10.71 -0.54 -16.12
CA LEU A 287 -11.28 -1.17 -17.31
C LEU A 287 -10.21 -1.53 -18.34
N PHE A 288 -9.20 -0.67 -18.54
CA PHE A 288 -8.08 -0.94 -19.45
C PHE A 288 -7.04 -1.94 -18.91
N ARG A 289 -6.98 -2.14 -17.58
CA ARG A 289 -5.99 -3.00 -16.91
C ARG A 289 -6.51 -4.38 -16.56
N TYR A 290 -7.82 -4.59 -16.57
CA TYR A 290 -8.39 -5.92 -16.32
C TYR A 290 -7.91 -6.92 -17.37
N ARG A 291 -7.42 -8.07 -16.91
CA ARG A 291 -7.02 -9.20 -17.76
C ARG A 291 -7.65 -10.47 -17.24
N ILE A 292 -8.28 -11.24 -18.12
CA ILE A 292 -8.74 -12.59 -17.80
C ILE A 292 -7.66 -13.56 -18.28
N LYS A 293 -7.24 -14.48 -17.41
CA LYS A 293 -6.18 -15.45 -17.66
C LYS A 293 -6.56 -16.80 -17.09
N ASP A 294 -6.00 -17.83 -17.70
CA ASP A 294 -6.00 -19.17 -17.12
C ASP A 294 -4.90 -19.24 -16.06
N ALA A 295 -5.18 -19.95 -14.96
CA ALA A 295 -4.27 -20.12 -13.84
C ALA A 295 -4.36 -21.55 -13.32
N THR A 296 -3.31 -22.01 -12.67
CA THR A 296 -3.34 -23.25 -11.90
C THR A 296 -3.31 -22.95 -10.40
N VAL A 297 -4.12 -23.67 -9.64
CA VAL A 297 -4.15 -23.58 -8.18
C VAL A 297 -3.74 -24.89 -7.55
N THR A 298 -2.89 -24.79 -6.53
CA THR A 298 -2.38 -25.93 -5.76
C THR A 298 -2.55 -25.67 -4.28
N ALA A 299 -3.28 -26.53 -3.59
CA ALA A 299 -3.33 -26.55 -2.13
C ALA A 299 -2.04 -27.23 -1.62
N VAL A 300 -1.12 -26.44 -1.08
CA VAL A 300 0.15 -26.98 -0.54
C VAL A 300 -0.12 -27.73 0.77
N ASP A 301 -0.99 -27.16 1.60
CA ASP A 301 -1.52 -27.78 2.81
C ASP A 301 -2.93 -27.21 3.10
N ASN A 302 -3.47 -27.52 4.28
CA ASN A 302 -4.78 -27.02 4.75
C ASN A 302 -4.77 -25.52 5.08
N GLN A 303 -3.64 -24.83 4.92
CA GLN A 303 -3.43 -23.46 5.34
C GLN A 303 -3.02 -22.53 4.20
N MET A 304 -2.52 -23.06 3.07
CA MET A 304 -1.96 -22.29 1.98
C MET A 304 -2.35 -22.84 0.61
N THR A 305 -2.83 -21.95 -0.25
CA THR A 305 -3.03 -22.20 -1.67
C THR A 305 -2.08 -21.34 -2.49
N ILE A 306 -1.29 -21.97 -3.35
CA ILE A 306 -0.44 -21.27 -4.33
C ILE A 306 -1.21 -21.19 -5.65
N ILE A 307 -1.21 -20.00 -6.26
CA ILE A 307 -1.87 -19.70 -7.53
C ILE A 307 -0.78 -19.31 -8.51
N ARG A 308 -0.67 -20.03 -9.62
CA ARG A 308 0.29 -19.77 -10.70
C ARG A 308 -0.46 -19.29 -11.92
N ILE A 309 -0.06 -18.14 -12.45
CA ILE A 309 -0.66 -17.54 -13.63
C ILE A 309 0.44 -17.50 -14.69
N PRO A 310 0.50 -18.50 -15.57
CA PRO A 310 1.50 -18.55 -16.64
C PRO A 310 1.29 -17.39 -17.62
N ASP A 311 2.26 -17.23 -18.53
CA ASP A 311 2.23 -16.29 -19.67
C ASP A 311 2.13 -14.79 -19.31
N CYS A 312 2.21 -14.44 -18.02
CA CYS A 312 2.30 -13.06 -17.55
C CYS A 312 3.77 -12.67 -17.35
N ASP A 313 4.43 -12.11 -18.37
CA ASP A 313 5.89 -11.87 -18.31
C ASP A 313 6.30 -10.45 -17.88
N PHE A 314 5.41 -9.48 -18.05
CA PHE A 314 5.70 -8.06 -17.85
C PHE A 314 4.55 -7.33 -17.17
N GLY A 315 4.84 -6.11 -16.70
CA GLY A 315 3.80 -5.18 -16.23
C GLY A 315 3.73 -4.97 -14.72
N TRP A 316 4.63 -5.57 -13.93
CA TRP A 316 4.74 -5.34 -12.48
C TRP A 316 6.17 -5.14 -11.99
N GLU A 317 6.29 -4.68 -10.75
CA GLU A 317 7.53 -4.65 -9.98
C GLU A 317 7.40 -5.51 -8.73
N ALA A 318 8.53 -6.02 -8.23
CA ALA A 318 8.56 -6.79 -7.00
C ALA A 318 8.00 -5.99 -5.80
N GLY A 319 7.25 -6.68 -4.94
CA GLY A 319 6.53 -6.09 -3.82
C GLY A 319 5.18 -5.45 -4.19
N GLN A 320 4.77 -5.50 -5.46
CA GLN A 320 3.41 -5.14 -5.84
C GLN A 320 2.41 -6.28 -5.60
N HIS A 321 1.14 -5.92 -5.50
CA HIS A 321 0.03 -6.87 -5.38
C HIS A 321 -0.98 -6.65 -6.51
N ILE A 322 -1.84 -7.64 -6.72
CA ILE A 322 -3.01 -7.53 -7.60
C ILE A 322 -4.27 -7.86 -6.81
N CYS A 323 -5.41 -7.29 -7.20
CA CYS A 323 -6.70 -7.79 -6.74
C CYS A 323 -7.14 -8.90 -7.69
N LEU A 324 -7.14 -10.13 -7.19
CA LEU A 324 -7.48 -11.33 -7.95
C LEU A 324 -8.96 -11.66 -7.78
N ARG A 325 -9.64 -11.98 -8.88
CA ARG A 325 -10.88 -12.76 -8.84
C ARG A 325 -10.60 -14.15 -9.36
N VAL A 326 -11.05 -15.17 -8.65
CA VAL A 326 -10.97 -16.56 -9.10
C VAL A 326 -12.39 -17.03 -9.38
N PHE A 327 -12.64 -17.54 -10.58
CA PHE A 327 -13.96 -18.00 -10.98
C PHE A 327 -14.16 -19.44 -10.53
N PHE A 328 -14.54 -19.62 -9.27
CA PHE A 328 -14.87 -20.93 -8.67
C PHE A 328 -16.15 -20.85 -7.83
N SER A 329 -16.87 -21.97 -7.74
CA SER A 329 -18.04 -22.15 -6.84
C SER A 329 -19.04 -20.98 -6.83
N GLY A 330 -19.28 -20.32 -7.97
CA GLY A 330 -20.20 -19.19 -8.10
C GLY A 330 -19.71 -17.85 -7.54
N ARG A 331 -18.48 -17.75 -7.02
CA ARG A 331 -17.92 -16.54 -6.36
C ARG A 331 -17.27 -15.56 -7.35
N VAL A 332 -18.02 -15.15 -8.38
CA VAL A 332 -17.49 -14.35 -9.51
C VAL A 332 -17.30 -12.86 -9.20
N PHE A 333 -17.95 -12.34 -8.15
CA PHE A 333 -17.92 -10.91 -7.80
C PHE A 333 -16.89 -10.54 -6.74
N GLU A 334 -16.31 -11.53 -6.06
CA GLU A 334 -15.34 -11.33 -4.99
C GLU A 334 -13.94 -11.05 -5.56
N SER A 335 -13.26 -10.06 -4.99
CA SER A 335 -11.92 -9.64 -5.43
C SER A 335 -11.02 -9.42 -4.24
N HIS A 336 -9.89 -10.13 -4.20
CA HIS A 336 -9.03 -10.20 -3.04
C HIS A 336 -7.60 -9.75 -3.37
N PRO A 337 -6.99 -8.85 -2.58
CA PRO A 337 -5.61 -8.42 -2.81
C PRO A 337 -4.63 -9.53 -2.43
N LEU A 338 -3.76 -9.90 -3.37
CA LEU A 338 -2.68 -10.88 -3.17
C LEU A 338 -1.36 -10.31 -3.69
N THR A 339 -0.32 -10.40 -2.86
CA THR A 339 1.02 -9.92 -3.22
C THR A 339 1.67 -10.86 -4.23
N ILE A 340 2.30 -10.29 -5.25
CA ILE A 340 3.05 -11.05 -6.24
C ILE A 340 4.36 -11.52 -5.61
N LEU A 341 4.50 -12.84 -5.53
CA LEU A 341 5.62 -13.52 -4.89
C LEU A 341 6.84 -13.63 -5.81
N SER A 342 6.64 -13.54 -7.12
CA SER A 342 7.70 -13.57 -8.14
C SER A 342 8.10 -12.17 -8.62
N ALA A 343 9.38 -12.00 -8.92
CA ALA A 343 9.83 -10.87 -9.73
C ALA A 343 9.36 -11.04 -11.19
N PRO A 344 9.38 -9.97 -12.01
CA PRO A 344 9.10 -10.10 -13.44
C PRO A 344 9.98 -11.17 -14.11
N SER A 345 9.42 -11.96 -15.05
CA SER A 345 10.08 -13.14 -15.65
C SER A 345 11.51 -12.87 -16.13
N ARG A 346 11.77 -11.65 -16.64
CA ARG A 346 13.11 -11.21 -17.07
C ARG A 346 14.16 -11.26 -15.95
N VAL A 347 13.77 -10.89 -14.73
CA VAL A 347 14.66 -10.79 -13.56
C VAL A 347 14.58 -12.02 -12.68
N SER A 348 13.41 -12.64 -12.57
CA SER A 348 13.12 -13.78 -11.69
C SER A 348 14.17 -14.89 -11.76
N CYS A 349 14.52 -15.40 -10.58
CA CYS A 349 15.34 -16.58 -10.34
C CYS A 349 14.47 -17.84 -10.20
N ILE A 350 13.18 -17.68 -9.92
CA ILE A 350 12.23 -18.78 -9.74
C ILE A 350 11.98 -19.47 -11.09
N SER A 351 12.01 -20.80 -11.08
CA SER A 351 11.97 -21.62 -12.31
C SER A 351 10.63 -21.55 -13.05
N SER A 352 9.53 -21.28 -12.33
CA SER A 352 8.19 -21.12 -12.92
C SER A 352 8.01 -19.70 -13.46
N PRO A 353 7.92 -19.49 -14.78
CA PRO A 353 7.64 -18.18 -15.35
C PRO A 353 6.21 -17.72 -14.99
N GLY A 354 5.98 -16.42 -15.01
CA GLY A 354 4.67 -15.83 -14.73
C GLY A 354 4.50 -15.25 -13.33
N ILE A 355 3.24 -15.01 -12.98
CA ILE A 355 2.85 -14.46 -11.68
C ILE A 355 2.55 -15.61 -10.71
N ILE A 356 3.21 -15.58 -9.55
CA ILE A 356 2.96 -16.52 -8.45
C ILE A 356 2.33 -15.75 -7.29
N LEU A 357 1.23 -16.26 -6.75
CA LEU A 357 0.52 -15.69 -5.61
C LEU A 357 0.34 -16.74 -4.52
N GLY A 358 0.39 -16.31 -3.27
CA GLY A 358 0.10 -17.15 -2.10
C GLY A 358 -1.12 -16.68 -1.34
N ALA A 359 -2.15 -17.54 -1.25
CA ALA A 359 -3.39 -17.29 -0.53
C ALA A 359 -3.43 -18.11 0.77
N ARG A 360 -3.11 -17.47 1.90
CA ARG A 360 -3.18 -18.06 3.25
C ARG A 360 -4.63 -18.12 3.73
N VAL A 361 -5.09 -19.30 4.15
CA VAL A 361 -6.43 -19.56 4.72
C VAL A 361 -6.68 -18.74 5.99
N SER A 362 -7.28 -17.56 5.82
CA SER A 362 -7.49 -16.57 6.90
C SER A 362 -8.94 -16.09 6.95
N GLY A 363 -9.67 -16.16 5.83
CA GLY A 363 -11.09 -15.80 5.71
C GLY A 363 -11.90 -16.90 5.03
N ASP A 364 -13.20 -16.64 4.88
CA ASP A 364 -14.16 -17.53 4.23
C ASP A 364 -13.79 -17.81 2.76
N TRP A 365 -13.41 -16.79 1.99
CA TRP A 365 -13.00 -16.95 0.59
C TRP A 365 -11.74 -17.80 0.45
N THR A 366 -10.68 -17.48 1.20
CA THR A 366 -9.42 -18.24 1.14
C THR A 366 -9.61 -19.70 1.60
N ARG A 367 -10.51 -19.94 2.56
CA ARG A 367 -10.85 -21.29 3.01
C ARG A 367 -11.62 -22.05 1.93
N ALA A 368 -12.61 -21.41 1.31
CA ALA A 368 -13.38 -21.98 0.23
C ALA A 368 -12.48 -22.35 -0.97
N LEU A 369 -11.54 -21.47 -1.34
CA LEU A 369 -10.58 -21.74 -2.40
C LEU A 369 -9.67 -22.93 -2.09
N ASN A 370 -9.17 -23.03 -0.85
CA ASN A 370 -8.32 -24.14 -0.43
C ASN A 370 -9.07 -25.47 -0.42
N VAL A 371 -10.29 -25.51 0.12
CA VAL A 371 -11.15 -26.71 0.12
C VAL A 371 -11.53 -27.13 -1.30
N PHE A 372 -11.92 -26.17 -2.15
CA PHE A 372 -12.21 -26.43 -3.57
C PHE A 372 -11.00 -27.07 -4.25
N THR A 373 -9.82 -26.47 -4.10
CA THR A 373 -8.58 -26.98 -4.71
C THR A 373 -8.22 -28.37 -4.19
N ALA A 374 -8.37 -28.62 -2.88
CA ALA A 374 -8.07 -29.90 -2.27
C ALA A 374 -9.00 -31.02 -2.77
N ASN A 375 -10.30 -30.73 -2.90
CA ASN A 375 -11.30 -31.68 -3.39
C ASN A 375 -11.08 -32.03 -4.86
N GLU A 376 -10.92 -31.02 -5.72
CA GLU A 376 -10.67 -31.20 -7.16
C GLU A 376 -9.35 -31.97 -7.41
N SER A 377 -8.31 -31.66 -6.64
CA SER A 377 -7.02 -32.36 -6.72
C SER A 377 -7.15 -33.84 -6.33
N ALA A 378 -7.98 -34.16 -5.32
CA ALA A 378 -8.25 -35.54 -4.91
C ALA A 378 -9.08 -36.31 -5.95
N GLU A 379 -10.08 -35.67 -6.56
CA GLU A 379 -10.87 -36.27 -7.65
C GLU A 379 -10.01 -36.54 -8.89
N ASN A 380 -9.16 -35.59 -9.28
CA ASN A 380 -8.26 -35.75 -10.42
C ASN A 380 -7.25 -36.88 -10.19
N LYS A 381 -6.71 -37.01 -8.97
CA LYS A 381 -5.84 -38.16 -8.61
C LYS A 381 -6.58 -39.49 -8.73
N THR A 382 -7.82 -39.57 -8.27
CA THR A 382 -8.63 -40.80 -8.38
C THR A 382 -8.87 -41.17 -9.84
N LYS A 383 -9.20 -40.20 -10.71
CA LYS A 383 -9.40 -40.42 -12.15
C LYS A 383 -8.11 -40.80 -12.88
N CYS A 384 -6.96 -40.23 -12.50
CA CYS A 384 -5.67 -40.57 -13.10
C CYS A 384 -5.14 -41.95 -12.67
N LEU A 385 -5.53 -42.46 -11.49
CA LEU A 385 -5.15 -43.80 -11.04
C LEU A 385 -5.89 -44.93 -11.81
N GLU A 386 -6.95 -44.61 -12.55
CA GLU A 386 -7.66 -45.55 -13.44
C GLU A 386 -7.03 -45.67 -14.84
N HIS A 387 -6.06 -44.82 -15.19
CA HIS A 387 -5.30 -44.88 -16.44
C HIS A 387 -3.79 -44.95 -16.14
N GLU A 388 -3.17 -46.11 -16.37
CA GLU A 388 -1.74 -46.36 -16.09
C GLU A 388 -0.78 -45.37 -16.80
N ASP A 389 0.23 -44.95 -16.03
CA ASP A 389 1.53 -44.40 -16.40
C ASP A 389 1.65 -43.02 -17.07
N LYS A 390 2.11 -42.01 -16.31
CA LYS A 390 3.52 -41.54 -16.32
C LYS A 390 3.79 -40.37 -15.38
N ALA A 391 4.93 -40.49 -14.69
CA ALA A 391 5.75 -39.44 -14.06
C ALA A 391 5.20 -38.77 -12.78
N GLY A 392 5.90 -39.03 -11.67
CA GLY A 392 5.71 -38.36 -10.39
C GLY A 392 5.83 -36.86 -10.53
N THR A 393 4.74 -36.16 -10.20
CA THR A 393 4.73 -34.70 -10.09
C THR A 393 3.98 -34.31 -8.83
N THR A 394 4.60 -33.40 -8.09
CA THR A 394 4.08 -32.66 -6.94
C THR A 394 2.62 -32.23 -7.13
N GLY A 395 1.78 -32.44 -6.10
CA GLY A 395 0.37 -32.03 -5.94
C GLY A 395 -0.42 -31.61 -7.19
N ALA A 396 -1.39 -32.43 -7.63
CA ALA A 396 -2.17 -32.18 -8.85
C ALA A 396 -2.77 -30.76 -8.90
N ASP A 397 -2.21 -29.95 -9.81
CA ASP A 397 -2.65 -28.61 -10.20
C ASP A 397 -4.10 -28.63 -10.70
N VAL A 398 -4.92 -27.71 -10.21
CA VAL A 398 -6.31 -27.54 -10.65
C VAL A 398 -6.40 -26.31 -11.56
N PRO A 399 -6.83 -26.43 -12.82
CA PRO A 399 -6.99 -25.29 -13.71
C PRO A 399 -8.21 -24.44 -13.33
N VAL A 400 -8.05 -23.12 -13.31
CA VAL A 400 -9.11 -22.14 -13.03
C VAL A 400 -8.94 -20.91 -13.91
N GLN A 401 -10.04 -20.20 -14.16
CA GLN A 401 -9.96 -18.86 -14.76
C GLN A 401 -9.89 -17.79 -13.68
N VAL A 402 -9.08 -16.77 -13.93
CA VAL A 402 -8.89 -15.64 -13.03
C VAL A 402 -9.01 -14.31 -13.76
N MET A 403 -9.44 -13.28 -13.04
CA MET A 403 -9.39 -11.89 -13.50
C MET A 403 -8.43 -11.08 -12.64
N LEU A 404 -7.46 -10.44 -13.28
CA LEU A 404 -6.42 -9.64 -12.67
C LEU A 404 -6.81 -8.16 -12.69
N ASP A 405 -6.73 -7.51 -11.53
CA ASP A 405 -6.82 -6.06 -11.37
C ASP A 405 -5.51 -5.55 -10.75
N GLY A 406 -4.72 -4.77 -11.49
CA GLY A 406 -3.47 -4.19 -11.00
C GLY A 406 -2.35 -4.18 -12.05
N PRO A 407 -1.07 -4.20 -11.62
CA PRO A 407 -0.59 -4.22 -10.22
C PRO A 407 -0.76 -2.90 -9.45
N TYR A 408 -0.72 -3.01 -8.13
CA TYR A 408 -0.84 -1.93 -7.14
C TYR A 408 0.27 -2.01 -6.08
N GLY A 409 0.50 -0.89 -5.39
CA GLY A 409 1.49 -0.82 -4.31
C GLY A 409 2.93 -0.88 -4.83
N GLY A 410 3.79 -1.61 -4.11
CA GLY A 410 5.22 -1.74 -4.41
C GLY A 410 6.09 -1.24 -3.26
N CYS A 411 7.39 -1.52 -3.36
CA CYS A 411 8.35 -1.07 -2.37
C CYS A 411 8.70 0.42 -2.56
N SER A 412 8.70 1.19 -1.47
CA SER A 412 9.09 2.61 -1.48
C SER A 412 10.60 2.83 -1.51
N ILE A 413 11.39 1.79 -1.24
CA ILE A 413 12.84 1.83 -1.27
C ILE A 413 13.38 0.94 -2.38
N ASP A 414 14.45 1.40 -3.02
CA ASP A 414 15.16 0.63 -4.04
C ASP A 414 16.31 -0.12 -3.36
N LEU A 415 16.16 -1.43 -3.17
CA LEU A 415 17.12 -2.27 -2.46
C LEU A 415 18.53 -2.17 -3.04
N GLY A 416 18.64 -1.99 -4.37
CA GLY A 416 19.92 -1.84 -5.07
C GLY A 416 20.73 -0.60 -4.67
N GLN A 417 20.15 0.36 -3.94
CA GLN A 417 20.87 1.56 -3.47
C GLN A 417 21.64 1.33 -2.17
N TYR A 418 21.28 0.26 -1.44
CA TYR A 418 21.84 -0.09 -0.14
C TYR A 418 22.78 -1.28 -0.28
N GLU A 419 23.88 -1.26 0.46
CA GLU A 419 24.90 -2.31 0.46
C GLU A 419 24.48 -3.52 1.31
N SER A 420 23.78 -3.27 2.42
CA SER A 420 23.17 -4.30 3.26
C SER A 420 21.65 -4.22 3.20
N VAL A 421 20.99 -5.36 3.06
CA VAL A 421 19.53 -5.46 3.00
C VAL A 421 19.01 -6.44 4.05
N LEU A 422 17.99 -6.02 4.79
CA LEU A 422 17.22 -6.85 5.73
C LEU A 422 15.81 -7.04 5.21
N LEU A 423 15.44 -8.27 4.89
CA LEU A 423 14.08 -8.65 4.52
C LEU A 423 13.46 -9.45 5.66
N PHE A 424 12.48 -8.89 6.36
CA PHE A 424 11.89 -9.52 7.55
C PHE A 424 10.40 -9.82 7.33
N ALA A 425 10.02 -11.09 7.39
CA ALA A 425 8.65 -11.54 7.16
C ALA A 425 8.05 -12.26 8.38
N GLY A 426 6.76 -12.03 8.63
CA GLY A 426 5.94 -12.81 9.56
C GLY A 426 4.83 -13.57 8.84
N GLY A 427 4.74 -14.89 9.02
CA GLY A 427 3.72 -15.75 8.44
C GLY A 427 3.71 -15.67 6.90
N SER A 428 2.54 -15.52 6.29
CA SER A 428 2.39 -15.34 4.84
C SER A 428 2.85 -13.97 4.32
N GLY A 429 3.30 -13.07 5.21
CA GLY A 429 4.01 -11.84 4.81
C GLY A 429 5.30 -12.11 4.01
N ALA A 430 5.80 -13.35 4.03
CA ALA A 430 6.92 -13.78 3.18
C ALA A 430 6.63 -13.68 1.68
N THR A 431 5.36 -13.70 1.27
CA THR A 431 4.98 -13.45 -0.14
C THR A 431 5.57 -12.13 -0.66
N PHE A 432 5.56 -11.08 0.15
CA PHE A 432 6.15 -9.78 -0.19
C PHE A 432 7.67 -9.81 -0.21
N THR A 433 8.30 -10.34 0.84
CA THR A 433 9.77 -10.31 0.97
C THR A 433 10.46 -11.26 -0.01
N ILE A 434 9.85 -12.40 -0.34
CA ILE A 434 10.39 -13.33 -1.36
C ILE A 434 10.39 -12.66 -2.73
N GLY A 435 9.33 -11.96 -3.12
CA GLY A 435 9.31 -11.22 -4.39
C GLY A 435 10.42 -10.17 -4.47
N LEU A 436 10.71 -9.49 -3.35
CA LEU A 436 11.84 -8.56 -3.27
C LEU A 436 13.20 -9.27 -3.33
N LEU A 437 13.35 -10.41 -2.65
CA LEU A 437 14.56 -11.22 -2.66
C LEU A 437 14.87 -11.72 -4.08
N ASP A 438 13.86 -12.26 -4.76
CA ASP A 438 13.93 -12.76 -6.13
C ASP A 438 14.41 -11.66 -7.10
N ASP A 439 13.85 -10.45 -6.98
CA ASP A 439 14.20 -9.31 -7.83
C ASP A 439 15.63 -8.80 -7.59
N ILE A 440 16.07 -8.66 -6.34
CA ILE A 440 17.41 -8.13 -6.06
C ILE A 440 18.51 -9.14 -6.39
N VAL A 441 18.29 -10.43 -6.12
CA VAL A 441 19.22 -11.51 -6.49
C VAL A 441 19.30 -11.61 -8.01
N GLY A 442 18.16 -11.58 -8.71
CA GLY A 442 18.12 -11.57 -10.17
C GLY A 442 18.86 -10.39 -10.79
N LYS A 443 18.69 -9.18 -10.25
CA LYS A 443 19.44 -7.99 -10.72
C LYS A 443 20.94 -8.10 -10.49
N CYS A 444 21.37 -8.56 -9.31
CA CYS A 444 22.78 -8.60 -8.95
C CYS A 444 23.53 -9.73 -9.64
N VAL A 445 22.93 -10.93 -9.70
CA VAL A 445 23.59 -12.14 -10.17
C VAL A 445 23.24 -12.46 -11.62
N LYS A 446 21.95 -12.59 -11.96
CA LYS A 446 21.51 -12.98 -13.31
C LYS A 446 21.77 -11.88 -14.34
N LEU A 447 21.54 -10.62 -13.98
CA LEU A 447 21.72 -9.47 -14.87
C LEU A 447 23.05 -8.72 -14.69
N GLY A 448 23.90 -9.13 -13.74
CA GLY A 448 25.22 -8.55 -13.54
C GLY A 448 25.22 -7.08 -13.13
N ARG A 449 24.28 -6.66 -12.27
CA ARG A 449 24.16 -5.29 -11.73
C ARG A 449 23.96 -4.23 -12.84
N PRO A 450 22.90 -4.33 -13.65
CA PRO A 450 22.71 -3.49 -14.84
C PRO A 450 22.59 -1.99 -14.53
N ARG A 451 22.25 -1.62 -13.29
CA ARG A 451 22.10 -0.22 -12.85
C ARG A 451 23.17 0.19 -11.83
N GLY A 452 24.20 -0.64 -11.63
CA GLY A 452 25.21 -0.41 -10.60
C GLY A 452 24.68 -0.65 -9.20
N GLU A 453 23.83 -1.67 -9.02
CA GLU A 453 23.31 -2.11 -7.73
C GLU A 453 24.48 -2.30 -6.74
N ARG A 454 24.36 -1.70 -5.55
CA ARG A 454 25.39 -1.71 -4.50
C ARG A 454 25.26 -2.87 -3.52
N THR A 455 24.14 -3.58 -3.55
CA THR A 455 23.81 -4.64 -2.57
C THR A 455 24.84 -5.76 -2.60
N LYS A 456 25.51 -5.99 -1.49
CA LYS A 456 26.49 -7.07 -1.32
C LYS A 456 26.02 -8.12 -0.34
N ARG A 457 25.18 -7.74 0.62
CA ARG A 457 24.72 -8.62 1.70
C ARG A 457 23.20 -8.55 1.86
N ILE A 458 22.55 -9.71 1.96
CA ILE A 458 21.12 -9.82 2.21
C ILE A 458 20.88 -10.81 3.37
N GLU A 459 20.30 -10.30 4.45
CA GLU A 459 19.73 -11.15 5.51
C GLU A 459 18.22 -11.27 5.26
N PHE A 460 17.77 -12.49 4.96
CA PHE A 460 16.35 -12.81 4.85
C PHE A 460 15.89 -13.53 6.12
N VAL A 461 14.94 -12.94 6.82
CA VAL A 461 14.39 -13.48 8.06
C VAL A 461 12.91 -13.81 7.87
N TRP A 462 12.51 -15.02 8.20
CA TRP A 462 11.13 -15.47 8.11
C TRP A 462 10.65 -16.13 9.40
N CYS A 463 9.69 -15.49 10.07
CA CYS A 463 9.08 -15.97 11.29
C CYS A 463 7.76 -16.69 11.01
N ILE A 464 7.66 -17.97 11.36
CA ILE A 464 6.48 -18.82 11.17
C ILE A 464 6.08 -19.52 12.45
N ARG A 465 4.82 -19.99 12.50
CA ARG A 465 4.33 -20.74 13.67
C ARG A 465 4.65 -22.23 13.60
N SER A 466 4.60 -22.85 12.42
CA SER A 466 4.70 -24.31 12.26
C SER A 466 5.79 -24.66 11.26
N PHE A 467 6.46 -25.79 11.46
CA PHE A 467 7.49 -26.31 10.54
C PHE A 467 6.91 -26.63 9.15
N GLY A 468 5.69 -27.19 9.08
CA GLY A 468 5.02 -27.45 7.79
C GLY A 468 4.73 -26.18 6.97
N SER A 469 4.82 -24.98 7.57
CA SER A 469 4.71 -23.74 6.81
C SER A 469 5.92 -23.45 5.94
N ILE A 470 7.07 -24.07 6.20
CA ILE A 470 8.30 -23.89 5.40
C ILE A 470 8.06 -24.37 3.96
N ASP A 471 7.34 -25.48 3.80
CA ASP A 471 7.03 -26.11 2.52
C ASP A 471 6.26 -25.18 1.56
N TRP A 472 5.55 -24.17 2.09
CA TRP A 472 4.83 -23.20 1.27
C TRP A 472 5.73 -22.49 0.27
N PHE A 473 6.96 -22.17 0.67
CA PHE A 473 7.89 -21.34 -0.09
C PHE A 473 9.28 -21.95 -0.28
N ALA A 474 9.56 -23.12 0.30
CA ALA A 474 10.84 -23.79 0.17
C ALA A 474 11.33 -23.92 -1.28
N PRO A 475 10.50 -24.32 -2.27
CA PRO A 475 10.96 -24.42 -3.66
C PRO A 475 11.45 -23.07 -4.23
N MET A 476 10.74 -21.99 -3.94
CA MET A 476 11.10 -20.64 -4.41
C MET A 476 12.37 -20.14 -3.71
N LEU A 477 12.52 -20.38 -2.41
CA LEU A 477 13.73 -20.02 -1.66
C LEU A 477 14.95 -20.82 -2.14
N MET A 478 14.78 -22.11 -2.45
CA MET A 478 15.84 -22.94 -3.03
C MET A 478 16.29 -22.40 -4.39
N ASP A 479 15.37 -22.07 -5.29
CA ASP A 479 15.71 -21.48 -6.59
C ASP A 479 16.54 -20.20 -6.46
N ILE A 480 16.10 -19.29 -5.58
CA ILE A 480 16.76 -18.00 -5.37
C ILE A 480 18.15 -18.17 -4.73
N THR A 481 18.26 -19.00 -3.69
CA THR A 481 19.54 -19.26 -2.98
C THR A 481 20.54 -20.01 -3.86
N ASN A 482 20.08 -20.96 -4.69
CA ASN A 482 20.92 -21.64 -5.67
C ASN A 482 21.49 -20.67 -6.72
N VAL A 483 20.73 -19.65 -7.14
CA VAL A 483 21.24 -18.60 -8.02
C VAL A 483 22.25 -17.73 -7.28
N ALA A 484 21.97 -17.34 -6.03
CA ALA A 484 22.87 -16.52 -5.22
C ALA A 484 24.21 -17.22 -4.92
N GLY A 485 24.20 -18.54 -4.70
CA GLY A 485 25.37 -19.36 -4.39
C GLY A 485 26.22 -19.79 -5.60
N ARG A 486 25.93 -19.29 -6.81
CA ARG A 486 26.73 -19.61 -8.00
C ARG A 486 28.19 -19.14 -7.83
N PRO A 487 29.19 -19.93 -8.28
CA PRO A 487 30.59 -19.54 -8.24
C PRO A 487 30.82 -18.19 -8.94
N GLY A 488 31.50 -17.25 -8.27
CA GLY A 488 31.72 -15.89 -8.79
C GLY A 488 30.62 -14.87 -8.45
N SER A 489 29.58 -15.26 -7.71
CA SER A 489 28.64 -14.32 -7.12
C SER A 489 29.34 -13.42 -6.10
N THR A 490 29.08 -12.12 -6.18
CA THR A 490 29.55 -11.10 -5.21
C THR A 490 28.49 -10.77 -4.16
N LEU A 491 27.40 -11.56 -4.13
CA LEU A 491 26.24 -11.35 -3.30
C LEU A 491 26.16 -12.44 -2.24
N ASP A 492 26.27 -12.03 -0.98
CA ASP A 492 26.15 -12.88 0.21
C ASP A 492 24.68 -12.88 0.67
N VAL A 493 24.03 -14.05 0.65
CA VAL A 493 22.61 -14.21 0.99
C VAL A 493 22.48 -15.28 2.06
N HIS A 494 21.85 -14.92 3.17
CA HIS A 494 21.59 -15.81 4.28
C HIS A 494 20.10 -15.83 4.64
N VAL A 495 19.55 -17.02 4.89
CA VAL A 495 18.14 -17.25 5.17
C VAL A 495 17.96 -17.76 6.61
N SER A 496 17.47 -16.91 7.51
CA SER A 496 17.11 -17.29 8.88
C SER A 496 15.61 -17.56 9.02
N ILE A 497 15.22 -18.81 9.27
CA ILE A 497 13.83 -19.20 9.51
C ILE A 497 13.62 -19.39 11.01
N TYR A 498 12.69 -18.64 11.59
CA TYR A 498 12.36 -18.73 13.01
C TYR A 498 11.00 -19.39 13.22
N VAL A 499 10.96 -20.47 13.99
CA VAL A 499 9.72 -21.22 14.26
C VAL A 499 9.28 -20.98 15.70
N THR A 500 8.07 -20.46 15.89
CA THR A 500 7.57 -20.03 17.20
C THR A 500 6.66 -21.05 17.91
N CYS A 501 6.37 -22.21 17.30
CA CYS A 501 5.61 -23.31 17.93
C CYS A 501 6.20 -24.67 17.53
N LEU A 502 6.34 -25.58 18.49
CA LEU A 502 6.80 -26.95 18.29
C LEU A 502 5.66 -27.81 17.71
N CYS A 503 5.57 -27.87 16.39
CA CYS A 503 4.71 -28.81 15.70
C CYS A 503 5.53 -29.51 14.61
N ASN A 504 5.93 -30.76 14.84
CA ASN A 504 6.58 -31.66 13.87
C ASN A 504 7.97 -31.19 13.35
N PRO A 505 9.04 -31.27 14.16
CA PRO A 505 10.38 -30.77 13.80
C PRO A 505 11.15 -31.62 12.76
N ASP A 506 10.74 -32.86 12.51
CA ASP A 506 11.55 -33.84 11.75
C ASP A 506 11.44 -33.72 10.21
N ALA A 507 10.71 -32.73 9.70
CA ALA A 507 10.44 -32.55 8.26
C ALA A 507 10.89 -31.17 7.73
N VAL A 508 12.05 -30.68 8.16
CA VAL A 508 12.60 -29.41 7.63
C VAL A 508 13.21 -29.65 6.25
N PRO A 509 12.72 -28.98 5.18
CA PRO A 509 13.36 -29.06 3.87
C PRO A 509 14.74 -28.38 3.89
N SER A 510 15.72 -28.97 3.21
CA SER A 510 17.10 -28.49 3.16
C SER A 510 17.26 -27.29 2.21
N ILE A 511 17.01 -26.07 2.69
CA ILE A 511 17.24 -24.85 1.91
C ILE A 511 18.75 -24.47 2.02
N PRO A 512 19.46 -24.19 0.91
CA PRO A 512 20.86 -23.76 0.95
C PRO A 512 21.07 -22.46 1.74
N ASN A 513 22.20 -22.35 2.46
CA ASN A 513 22.57 -21.18 3.29
C ASN A 513 21.42 -20.71 4.20
N SER A 514 20.77 -21.67 4.88
CA SER A 514 19.66 -21.39 5.76
C SER A 514 19.79 -22.08 7.11
N ASP A 515 19.28 -21.40 8.14
CA ASP A 515 19.18 -21.93 9.50
C ASP A 515 17.74 -21.88 9.98
N VAL A 516 17.32 -22.94 10.68
CA VAL A 516 16.01 -23.00 11.35
C VAL A 516 16.21 -22.89 12.86
N ILE A 517 15.72 -21.80 13.44
CA ILE A 517 15.95 -21.41 14.83
C ILE A 517 14.65 -21.48 15.61
N PHE A 518 14.71 -22.13 16.78
CA PHE A 518 13.58 -22.23 17.70
C PHE A 518 13.57 -21.06 18.70
N GLU A 519 13.24 -19.87 18.21
CA GLU A 519 13.05 -18.69 19.05
C GLU A 519 12.13 -17.70 18.33
N ARG A 520 11.45 -16.82 19.06
CA ARG A 520 10.88 -15.62 18.44
C ARG A 520 11.96 -14.52 18.43
N PRO A 521 12.51 -14.14 17.28
CA PRO A 521 13.54 -13.11 17.23
C PRO A 521 12.94 -11.75 17.58
N GLY A 522 13.62 -10.99 18.43
CA GLY A 522 13.38 -9.56 18.55
C GLY A 522 13.90 -8.86 17.30
N PHE A 523 13.07 -8.06 16.64
CA PHE A 523 13.47 -7.37 15.42
C PHE A 523 14.68 -6.45 15.67
N GLY A 524 14.69 -5.78 16.84
CA GLY A 524 15.80 -4.91 17.24
C GLY A 524 17.15 -5.63 17.39
N LYS A 525 17.13 -6.92 17.79
CA LYS A 525 18.33 -7.75 17.90
C LYS A 525 18.88 -8.07 16.51
N VAL A 526 18.03 -8.59 15.62
CA VAL A 526 18.40 -8.90 14.22
C VAL A 526 18.94 -7.66 13.48
N LEU A 527 18.26 -6.52 13.63
CA LEU A 527 18.74 -5.27 13.05
C LEU A 527 20.08 -4.84 13.68
N GLY A 528 20.21 -4.97 15.00
CA GLY A 528 21.45 -4.71 15.72
C GLY A 528 22.62 -5.55 15.20
N ASP A 529 22.42 -6.86 15.01
CA ASP A 529 23.44 -7.81 14.57
C ASP A 529 23.90 -7.53 13.12
N LEU A 530 22.99 -7.01 12.29
CA LEU A 530 23.26 -6.59 10.92
C LEU A 530 24.04 -5.28 10.83
N VAL A 531 23.79 -4.33 11.75
CA VAL A 531 24.35 -2.96 11.70
C VAL A 531 25.46 -2.69 12.70
N THR A 532 25.90 -3.71 13.45
CA THR A 532 27.01 -3.62 14.40
C THR A 532 28.20 -4.39 13.85
N PRO A 533 29.40 -3.77 13.80
CA PRO A 533 30.61 -4.50 13.44
C PRO A 533 30.82 -5.65 14.43
N PRO A 534 31.28 -6.82 13.96
CA PRO A 534 31.65 -7.91 14.85
C PRO A 534 32.80 -7.50 15.78
N PRO A 535 32.86 -8.05 17.01
CA PRO A 535 34.08 -8.03 17.81
C PRO A 535 35.24 -8.69 17.03
N PRO A 536 36.51 -8.31 17.28
CA PRO A 536 37.66 -8.87 16.58
C PRO A 536 37.79 -10.40 16.69
N ASP A 537 37.23 -10.99 17.74
CA ASP A 537 37.36 -12.42 18.04
C ASP A 537 36.26 -13.31 17.40
N ASP A 538 35.21 -12.70 16.83
CA ASP A 538 33.98 -13.42 16.38
C ASP A 538 33.72 -13.31 14.85
N GLU A 539 34.70 -12.88 14.03
CA GLU A 539 34.49 -12.74 12.58
C GLU A 539 34.21 -14.09 11.87
N GLU A 540 34.72 -15.20 12.40
CA GLU A 540 34.49 -16.54 11.84
C GLU A 540 33.10 -17.11 12.18
N GLU A 541 32.42 -16.60 13.21
CA GLU A 541 31.15 -17.17 13.72
C GLU A 541 29.91 -16.52 13.09
N LYS A 542 30.07 -15.41 12.34
CA LYS A 542 28.95 -14.72 11.70
C LYS A 542 28.55 -15.35 10.37
N LYS A 543 27.25 -15.58 10.24
CA LYS A 543 26.54 -16.12 9.07
C LYS A 543 26.67 -15.30 7.78
N LEU A 544 27.05 -14.03 7.89
CA LEU A 544 27.21 -13.11 6.77
C LEU A 544 28.41 -12.20 7.03
N SER A 545 29.18 -11.96 5.97
CA SER A 545 30.36 -11.10 5.98
C SER A 545 30.03 -9.65 6.37
N TRP A 546 30.90 -9.01 7.17
CA TRP A 546 30.78 -7.60 7.49
C TRP A 546 31.29 -6.74 6.32
N VAL A 547 30.50 -5.73 5.93
CA VAL A 547 30.77 -4.94 4.71
C VAL A 547 31.23 -3.50 5.03
N GLY A 548 31.39 -3.16 6.31
CA GLY A 548 31.81 -1.83 6.74
C GLY A 548 30.67 -0.80 6.85
N LEU A 549 31.04 0.45 7.15
CA LEU A 549 30.13 1.58 7.33
C LEU A 549 30.03 2.42 6.03
N GLY A 550 28.92 3.15 5.85
CA GLY A 550 28.69 4.06 4.72
C GLY A 550 28.02 3.46 3.48
N GLY A 551 27.71 2.15 3.52
CA GLY A 551 27.07 1.40 2.43
C GLY A 551 25.55 1.61 2.29
N GLY A 552 24.91 2.05 3.35
CA GLY A 552 23.47 2.15 3.53
C GLY A 552 22.83 0.81 3.90
N VAL A 553 21.73 0.85 4.66
CA VAL A 553 20.94 -0.32 5.06
C VAL A 553 19.49 -0.20 4.57
N GLY A 554 19.05 -1.14 3.73
CA GLY A 554 17.66 -1.22 3.28
C GLY A 554 16.88 -2.23 4.10
N VAL A 555 15.80 -1.81 4.74
CA VAL A 555 14.98 -2.65 5.62
C VAL A 555 13.56 -2.75 5.05
N CYS A 556 13.11 -3.96 4.74
CA CYS A 556 11.75 -4.25 4.31
C CYS A 556 11.10 -5.24 5.27
N VAL A 557 9.95 -4.86 5.85
CA VAL A 557 9.26 -5.68 6.85
C VAL A 557 7.81 -5.92 6.44
N CYS A 558 7.37 -7.17 6.45
CA CYS A 558 5.97 -7.52 6.17
C CYS A 558 5.41 -8.47 7.24
N GLY A 559 4.26 -8.16 7.82
CA GLY A 559 3.62 -9.03 8.80
C GLY A 559 2.55 -8.33 9.65
N PRO A 560 2.30 -8.79 10.89
CA PRO A 560 1.27 -8.22 11.75
C PRO A 560 1.62 -6.80 12.22
N GLU A 561 0.60 -6.02 12.63
CA GLU A 561 0.73 -4.63 13.10
C GLU A 561 1.78 -4.48 14.23
N SER A 562 1.88 -5.48 15.11
CA SER A 562 2.87 -5.52 16.19
C SER A 562 4.31 -5.58 15.69
N LEU A 563 4.59 -6.41 14.66
CA LEU A 563 5.91 -6.55 14.06
C LEU A 563 6.33 -5.27 13.33
N ILE A 564 5.40 -4.68 12.57
CA ILE A 564 5.66 -3.43 11.83
C ILE A 564 5.96 -2.27 12.78
N ARG A 565 5.21 -2.18 13.88
CA ARG A 565 5.46 -1.18 14.92
C ARG A 565 6.81 -1.39 15.58
N GLU A 566 7.16 -2.63 15.89
CA GLU A 566 8.47 -2.97 16.46
C GLU A 566 9.59 -2.57 15.51
N ALA A 567 9.46 -2.89 14.22
CA ALA A 567 10.44 -2.54 13.20
C ALA A 567 10.60 -1.02 13.01
N SER A 568 9.49 -0.30 12.91
CA SER A 568 9.50 1.16 12.77
C SER A 568 10.16 1.83 13.98
N ASN A 569 9.85 1.34 15.18
CA ASN A 569 10.45 1.86 16.41
C ASN A 569 11.93 1.46 16.56
N ALA A 570 12.34 0.27 16.12
CA ALA A 570 13.74 -0.16 16.16
C ALA A 570 14.61 0.65 15.19
N VAL A 571 14.14 0.90 13.97
CA VAL A 571 14.82 1.80 13.02
C VAL A 571 14.89 3.22 13.58
N ALA A 572 13.80 3.73 14.16
CA ALA A 572 13.78 5.05 14.79
C ALA A 572 14.78 5.16 15.96
N ARG A 573 15.05 4.06 16.69
CA ARG A 573 15.99 3.99 17.82
C ARG A 573 17.46 3.98 17.42
N LEU A 574 17.81 3.59 16.19
CA LEU A 574 19.21 3.70 15.71
C LEU A 574 19.70 5.14 15.82
N GLY A 575 18.79 6.11 15.73
CA GLY A 575 19.11 7.52 15.86
C GLY A 575 19.89 8.03 14.65
N MET A 576 20.12 9.34 14.66
CA MET A 576 20.62 10.08 13.50
C MET A 576 22.07 9.77 13.21
N THR A 577 22.92 9.79 14.25
CA THR A 577 24.37 9.60 14.14
C THR A 577 24.70 8.25 13.52
N ARG A 578 24.10 7.18 14.06
CA ARG A 578 24.32 5.83 13.58
C ARG A 578 23.74 5.60 12.18
N SER A 579 22.56 6.15 11.88
CA SER A 579 22.00 6.09 10.52
C SER A 579 22.91 6.78 9.50
N GLY A 580 23.49 7.93 9.86
CA GLY A 580 24.46 8.64 9.03
C GLY A 580 25.76 7.85 8.82
N GLU A 581 26.31 7.25 9.88
CA GLU A 581 27.49 6.37 9.82
C GLU A 581 27.25 5.17 8.90
N LEU A 582 26.06 4.57 8.99
CA LEU A 582 25.68 3.45 8.14
C LEU A 582 25.52 3.84 6.66
N GLY A 583 25.46 5.13 6.32
CA GLY A 583 25.20 5.61 4.95
C GLY A 583 23.72 5.76 4.61
N GLY A 584 22.86 5.87 5.64
CA GLY A 584 21.41 5.99 5.55
C GLY A 584 20.68 4.66 5.75
N VAL A 585 19.56 4.71 6.46
CA VAL A 585 18.68 3.55 6.67
C VAL A 585 17.33 3.79 5.99
N GLY A 586 17.02 2.98 4.98
CA GLY A 586 15.72 2.97 4.33
C GLY A 586 14.78 1.98 5.03
N LEU A 587 13.56 2.38 5.33
CA LEU A 587 12.54 1.48 5.87
C LEU A 587 11.30 1.46 4.98
N HIS A 588 10.84 0.26 4.66
CA HIS A 588 9.55 0.00 4.05
C HIS A 588 8.81 -1.05 4.87
N THR A 589 7.53 -0.79 5.17
CA THR A 589 6.70 -1.67 5.98
C THR A 589 5.41 -2.00 5.27
N GLU A 590 5.06 -3.28 5.21
CA GLU A 590 3.79 -3.77 4.67
C GLU A 590 2.95 -4.51 5.72
N LEU A 591 1.68 -4.11 5.82
CA LEU A 591 0.74 -4.69 6.76
C LEU A 591 0.07 -5.92 6.14
N PHE A 592 0.37 -7.07 6.71
CA PHE A 592 -0.34 -8.31 6.43
C PHE A 592 -1.34 -8.57 7.56
N SER A 593 -2.54 -7.99 7.41
CA SER A 593 -3.71 -8.26 8.27
C SER A 593 -4.95 -7.97 7.44
N MET A 594 -5.69 -9.02 7.07
CA MET A 594 -7.13 -8.87 6.88
C MET A 594 -7.79 -8.73 8.25
#